data_AF-A0A7S3NSN1-F1
#
_entry.id   AF-A0A7S3NSN1-F1
#
_cell.length_a   1.000
_cell.length_b   1.000
_cell.length_c   1.000
_cell.angle_alpha   90.00
_cell.angle_beta   90.00
_cell.angle_gamma   90.00
#
_symmetry.space_group_name_H-M   'P 1'
#
loop_
_entity.id
_entity.type
_entity.pdbx_description
1 polymer ?
#
loop_
_entity_poly.entity_id
_entity_poly.type
_entity_poly.pdbx_seq_one_letter_code
_entity_poly.pdbx_strand_id
1 'polypeptide(L)'
;QLKELFPYGFGIHHAGMQREERNLSEKLFAGGHIKVLCTTATLAWGVNLPAYCTIIKGTQIYDNNAGEFKDIGIFDVQQIFGRAGRPQFDVEGEGIICTTSTMVDH
;
A
#
# COMPACT_ATOMS: atom_id res chain seq x y z
N GLN A 1 -18.18 4.45 1.84
CA GLN A 1 -16.70 4.40 1.80
C GLN A 1 -16.14 4.47 0.37
N LEU A 2 -16.07 3.39 -0.42
CA LEU A 2 -15.41 3.46 -1.75
C LEU A 2 -16.07 4.48 -2.71
N LYS A 3 -17.41 4.54 -2.75
CA LYS A 3 -18.16 5.51 -3.59
C LYS A 3 -17.92 6.97 -3.22
N GLU A 4 -17.62 7.25 -1.94
CA GLU A 4 -17.40 8.62 -1.45
C GLU A 4 -15.98 9.10 -1.75
N LEU A 5 -15.01 8.18 -1.80
CA LEU A 5 -13.60 8.47 -2.08
C LEU A 5 -13.29 8.58 -3.58
N PHE A 6 -14.05 7.85 -4.41
CA PHE A 6 -13.81 7.78 -5.85
C PHE A 6 -13.82 9.15 -6.57
N PRO A 7 -14.73 10.10 -6.29
CA PRO A 7 -14.70 11.43 -6.92
C PRO A 7 -13.41 12.22 -6.66
N TYR A 8 -12.70 11.89 -5.58
CA TYR A 8 -11.42 12.50 -5.21
C TYR A 8 -10.22 11.73 -5.78
N GLY A 9 -10.44 10.64 -6.52
CA GLY A 9 -9.39 9.79 -7.06
C GLY A 9 -8.77 8.83 -6.05
N PHE A 10 -9.44 8.57 -4.93
CA PHE A 10 -8.98 7.66 -3.88
C PHE A 10 -9.73 6.32 -3.91
N GLY A 11 -9.01 5.26 -3.57
CA GLY A 11 -9.52 3.90 -3.37
C GLY A 11 -9.02 3.28 -2.08
N ILE A 12 -9.66 2.20 -1.66
CA ILE A 12 -9.23 1.38 -0.52
C ILE A 12 -9.10 -0.09 -0.93
N HIS A 13 -8.17 -0.81 -0.30
CA HIS A 13 -8.02 -2.26 -0.48
C HIS A 13 -7.56 -2.93 0.82
N HIS A 14 -8.41 -3.75 1.42
CA HIS A 14 -8.05 -4.54 2.60
C HIS A 14 -8.84 -5.84 2.67
N ALA A 15 -8.38 -6.78 3.51
CA ALA A 15 -8.97 -8.11 3.63
C ALA A 15 -10.46 -8.14 4.05
N GLY A 16 -10.94 -7.08 4.69
CA GLY A 16 -12.33 -6.94 5.15
C GLY A 16 -13.34 -6.47 4.09
N MET A 17 -12.89 -6.12 2.87
CA MET A 17 -13.79 -5.74 1.77
C MET A 17 -14.34 -6.98 1.05
N GLN A 18 -15.49 -6.84 0.40
CA GLN A 18 -15.99 -7.89 -0.49
C GLN A 18 -15.01 -8.13 -1.65
N ARG A 19 -14.95 -9.36 -2.16
CA ARG A 19 -14.00 -9.71 -3.23
C ARG A 19 -14.24 -8.88 -4.48
N GLU A 20 -15.51 -8.64 -4.80
CA GLU A 20 -15.96 -7.84 -5.93
C GLU A 20 -15.47 -6.39 -5.83
N GLU A 21 -15.52 -5.80 -4.63
CA GLU A 21 -15.06 -4.43 -4.38
C GLU A 21 -13.54 -4.31 -4.46
N ARG A 22 -12.80 -5.31 -3.97
CA ARG A 22 -11.34 -5.37 -4.12
C ARG A 22 -10.94 -5.45 -5.59
N ASN A 23 -11.53 -6.38 -6.32
CA ASN A 23 -11.29 -6.55 -7.76
C ASN A 23 -11.63 -5.26 -8.54
N LEU A 24 -12.70 -4.56 -8.16
CA LEU A 24 -13.06 -3.29 -8.77
C LEU A 24 -12.02 -2.21 -8.47
N SER A 25 -11.59 -2.09 -7.22
CA SER A 25 -10.57 -1.11 -6.80
C SER A 25 -9.23 -1.35 -7.51
N GLU A 26 -8.80 -2.61 -7.63
CA GLU A 26 -7.61 -3.01 -8.39
C GLU A 26 -7.72 -2.60 -9.86
N LYS A 27 -8.86 -2.90 -10.52
CA LYS A 27 -9.09 -2.54 -11.93
C LYS A 27 -9.12 -1.03 -12.14
N LEU A 28 -9.77 -0.29 -11.25
CA LEU A 28 -9.86 1.17 -11.35
C LEU A 28 -8.50 1.85 -11.11
N PHE A 29 -7.67 1.30 -10.22
CA PHE A 29 -6.31 1.78 -10.01
C PHE A 29 -5.41 1.44 -11.20
N ALA A 30 -5.43 0.21 -11.70
CA ALA A 30 -4.66 -0.22 -12.88
C ALA A 30 -5.05 0.58 -14.15
N GLY A 31 -6.33 0.91 -14.29
CA GLY A 31 -6.84 1.78 -15.37
C GLY A 31 -6.56 3.28 -15.16
N GLY A 32 -5.95 3.67 -14.04
CA GLY A 32 -5.59 5.05 -13.74
C GLY A 32 -6.78 5.95 -13.36
N HIS A 33 -7.96 5.39 -13.08
CA HIS A 33 -9.13 6.13 -12.58
C HIS A 33 -8.99 6.49 -11.11
N ILE A 34 -8.37 5.60 -10.33
CA ILE A 34 -7.93 5.89 -8.95
C ILE A 34 -6.45 6.26 -9.03
N LYS A 35 -6.10 7.42 -8.47
CA LYS A 35 -4.72 7.92 -8.40
C LYS A 35 -4.00 7.47 -7.15
N VAL A 36 -4.74 7.29 -6.05
CA VAL A 36 -4.20 6.87 -4.76
C VAL A 36 -5.00 5.68 -4.23
N LEU A 37 -4.36 4.55 -4.05
CA LEU A 37 -4.96 3.36 -3.45
C LEU A 37 -4.38 3.14 -2.05
N CYS A 38 -5.21 3.27 -1.03
CA CYS A 38 -4.82 3.02 0.37
C CYS A 38 -5.03 1.55 0.71
N THR A 39 -3.99 0.87 1.22
CA THR A 39 -4.01 -0.59 1.37
C THR A 39 -3.44 -1.06 2.70
N THR A 40 -3.79 -2.26 3.13
CA THR A 40 -3.04 -2.98 4.16
C THR A 40 -1.80 -3.66 3.56
N ALA A 41 -0.80 -3.98 4.39
CA ALA A 41 0.46 -4.61 3.96
C ALA A 41 0.25 -5.93 3.18
N THR A 42 -0.86 -6.62 3.44
CA THR A 42 -1.25 -7.87 2.75
C THR A 42 -1.36 -7.74 1.22
N LEU A 43 -1.61 -6.53 0.67
CA LEU A 43 -1.66 -6.36 -0.78
C LEU A 43 -0.32 -6.72 -1.44
N ALA A 44 0.80 -6.37 -0.79
CA ALA A 44 2.14 -6.56 -1.31
C ALA A 44 2.46 -8.05 -1.59
N TRP A 45 1.80 -8.97 -0.89
CA TRP A 45 2.02 -10.42 -1.01
C TRP A 45 1.09 -11.11 -2.01
N GLY A 46 -0.07 -10.53 -2.33
CA GLY A 46 -1.16 -11.26 -2.99
C GLY A 46 -1.55 -10.79 -4.39
N VAL A 47 -1.11 -9.60 -4.81
CA VAL A 47 -1.60 -8.99 -6.06
C VAL A 47 -0.47 -8.34 -6.83
N ASN A 48 -0.40 -8.58 -8.13
CA ASN A 48 0.53 -7.87 -9.02
C ASN A 48 -0.06 -6.54 -9.48
N LEU A 49 0.00 -5.54 -8.61
CA LEU A 49 -0.50 -4.18 -8.89
C LEU A 49 0.62 -3.15 -8.66
N PRO A 50 1.46 -2.87 -9.68
CA PRO A 50 2.52 -1.88 -9.55
C PRO A 50 1.96 -0.45 -9.56
N ALA A 51 2.66 0.45 -8.88
CA ALA A 51 2.38 1.87 -8.81
C ALA A 51 3.68 2.65 -9.07
N TYR A 52 3.60 3.88 -9.58
CA TYR A 52 4.81 4.71 -9.70
C TYR A 52 5.47 4.92 -8.33
N CYS A 53 4.67 5.28 -7.33
CA CYS A 53 5.12 5.58 -5.98
C CYS A 53 4.42 4.66 -4.96
N THR A 54 5.16 4.22 -3.95
CA THR A 54 4.65 3.52 -2.77
C THR A 54 4.99 4.28 -1.50
N ILE A 55 4.03 4.36 -0.58
CA ILE A 55 4.18 5.10 0.67
C ILE A 55 3.86 4.16 1.83
N ILE A 56 4.83 3.93 2.70
CA ILE A 56 4.64 3.25 3.98
C ILE A 56 4.32 4.31 5.02
N LYS A 57 3.05 4.41 5.40
CA LYS A 57 2.59 5.32 6.45
C LYS A 57 2.65 4.64 7.81
N GLY A 58 3.64 5.03 8.62
CA GLY A 58 3.92 4.44 9.92
C GLY A 58 4.66 3.12 9.79
N THR A 59 5.62 2.87 10.69
CA THR A 59 6.45 1.66 10.69
C THR A 59 6.17 0.75 11.87
N GLN A 60 5.08 0.99 12.61
CA GLN A 60 4.69 0.19 13.76
C GLN A 60 3.38 -0.55 13.49
N ILE A 61 3.39 -1.85 13.78
CA ILE A 61 2.26 -2.76 13.61
C ILE A 61 1.98 -3.39 14.98
N TYR A 62 0.70 -3.53 15.32
CA TYR A 62 0.31 -4.17 16.58
C TYR A 62 0.40 -5.69 16.47
N ASP A 63 1.21 -6.32 17.34
CA ASP A 63 1.31 -7.77 17.45
C ASP A 63 0.36 -8.28 18.54
N ASN A 64 -0.75 -8.90 18.13
CA ASN A 64 -1.75 -9.45 19.05
C ASN A 64 -1.19 -10.52 20.00
N ASN A 65 -0.14 -11.26 19.59
CA ASN A 65 0.43 -12.32 20.41
C ASN A 65 1.32 -11.76 21.52
N ALA A 66 2.05 -10.68 21.21
CA ALA A 66 2.93 -10.00 22.17
C ALA A 66 2.23 -8.91 22.97
N GLY A 67 1.08 -8.41 22.51
CA GLY A 67 0.33 -7.33 23.18
C GLY A 67 1.01 -5.96 23.08
N GLU A 68 1.89 -5.77 22.10
CA GLU A 68 2.70 -4.56 21.92
C GLU A 68 2.80 -4.15 20.45
N PHE A 69 3.24 -2.92 20.21
CA PHE A 69 3.61 -2.47 18.88
C PHE A 69 5.03 -2.91 18.56
N LYS A 70 5.21 -3.48 17.37
CA LYS A 70 6.50 -3.88 16.82
C LYS A 70 6.75 -3.17 15.51
N ASP A 71 8.02 -3.05 15.16
CA ASP A 71 8.37 -2.48 13.87
C ASP A 71 7.97 -3.41 12.72
N ILE A 72 7.62 -2.82 11.58
CA ILE A 72 7.39 -3.53 10.34
C ILE A 72 8.66 -4.29 9.94
N GLY A 73 8.50 -5.56 9.56
CA GLY A 73 9.62 -6.39 9.15
C GLY A 73 10.25 -5.86 7.85
N ILE A 74 11.57 -6.00 7.71
CA ILE A 74 12.30 -5.59 6.51
C ILE A 74 11.74 -6.25 5.23
N PHE A 75 11.26 -7.49 5.33
CA PHE A 75 10.64 -8.18 4.20
C PHE A 75 9.33 -7.53 3.77
N ASP A 76 8.50 -7.05 4.70
CA ASP A 76 7.27 -6.34 4.35
C ASP A 76 7.59 -5.01 3.68
N VAL A 77 8.60 -4.29 4.18
CA VAL A 77 9.09 -3.06 3.53
C VAL A 77 9.55 -3.35 2.10
N GLN A 78 10.39 -4.37 1.90
CA GLN A 78 10.87 -4.77 0.59
C GLN A 78 9.74 -5.19 -0.35
N GLN A 79 8.73 -5.92 0.15
CA GLN A 79 7.58 -6.32 -0.66
C GLN A 79 6.72 -5.13 -1.07
N ILE A 80 6.51 -4.16 -0.17
CA ILE A 80 5.78 -2.93 -0.48
C ILE A 80 6.56 -2.12 -1.52
N PHE A 81 7.86 -1.91 -1.31
CA PHE A 81 8.71 -1.17 -2.25
C PHE A 81 8.90 -1.87 -3.58
N GLY A 82 8.82 -3.20 -3.63
CA GLY A 82 8.78 -3.97 -4.87
C GLY A 82 7.56 -3.67 -5.76
N ARG A 83 6.57 -2.92 -5.25
CA ARG A 83 5.44 -2.41 -6.04
C ARG A 83 5.69 -1.02 -6.64
N ALA A 84 6.76 -0.33 -6.23
CA ALA A 84 7.15 0.96 -6.80
C ALA A 84 7.80 0.78 -8.18
N GLY A 85 7.43 1.64 -9.11
CA GLY A 85 7.80 1.57 -10.52
C GLY A 85 6.89 0.61 -11.30
N ARG A 86 6.34 1.08 -12.43
CA ARG A 86 5.58 0.25 -13.36
C ARG A 86 6.50 -0.19 -14.50
N PRO A 87 6.84 -1.49 -14.61
CA PRO A 87 7.64 -1.98 -15.72
C PRO A 87 7.01 -1.57 -17.05
N GLN A 88 7.84 -1.13 -18.01
CA GLN A 88 7.43 -0.65 -19.33
C GLN A 88 6.75 0.74 -19.39
N PHE A 89 6.36 1.32 -18.25
CA PHE A 89 5.73 2.65 -18.21
C PHE A 89 6.62 3.71 -17.57
N ASP A 90 7.32 3.34 -16.50
CA ASP A 90 8.17 4.26 -15.73
C ASP A 90 9.65 3.91 -15.89
N VAL A 91 10.52 4.92 -15.91
CA VAL A 91 11.99 4.76 -15.91
C VAL A 91 12.51 4.53 -14.49
N GLU A 92 11.80 5.07 -13.50
CA GLU A 92 12.10 4.97 -12.08
C GLU A 92 10.80 4.80 -11.27
N GLY A 93 10.93 4.40 -10.02
CA GLY A 93 9.84 4.32 -9.06
C GLY A 93 10.26 4.93 -7.74
N GLU A 94 9.29 5.38 -6.96
CA GLU A 94 9.55 6.09 -5.70
C GLU A 94 9.04 5.28 -4.49
N GLY A 95 9.89 5.09 -3.50
CA GLY A 95 9.55 4.46 -2.23
C GLY A 95 9.71 5.46 -1.09
N ILE A 96 8.63 5.76 -0.37
CA ILE A 96 8.62 6.71 0.74
C ILE A 96 8.26 5.98 2.03
N ILE A 97 9.05 6.16 3.09
CA ILE A 97 8.69 5.74 4.45
C ILE A 97 8.40 6.99 5.28
N CYS A 98 7.21 7.05 5.87
CA CYS A 98 6.85 8.07 6.84
C CYS A 98 6.86 7.42 8.24
N THR A 99 7.91 7.67 9.01
CA THR A 99 8.07 7.16 10.39
C THR A 99 8.33 8.28 11.39
N THR A 100 8.40 7.96 12.68
CA THR A 100 8.78 8.92 13.73
C THR A 100 10.25 9.28 13.58
N SER A 101 10.62 10.51 13.96
CA SER A 101 12.02 10.98 13.84
C SER A 101 13.02 10.08 14.54
N THR A 102 12.61 9.45 15.64
CA THR A 102 13.41 8.47 16.40
C THR A 102 13.81 7.23 15.60
N MET A 103 13.10 6.91 14.52
CA MET A 103 13.28 5.70 13.72
C MET A 103 13.98 5.96 12.38
N VAL A 104 14.37 7.20 12.08
CA VAL A 104 14.99 7.57 10.80
C VAL A 104 16.48 7.24 10.77
N ASP A 105 17.16 7.34 11.92
CA ASP A 105 18.61 7.16 12.05
C ASP A 105 19.03 5.71 12.36
N HIS A 106 18.07 4.78 12.40
CA HIS A 106 18.29 3.36 12.71
C HIS A 106 18.54 2.50 11.46
#